data_AF-A0A5E7RRY3-F1
#
_entry.id   AF-A0A5E7RRY3-F1
#
_cell.length_a   1.000
_cell.length_b   1.000
_cell.length_c   1.000
_cell.angle_alpha   90.00
_cell.angle_beta   90.00
_cell.angle_gamma   90.00
#
_symmetry.space_group_name_H-M   'P 1'
#
loop_
_entity.id
_entity.type
_entity.pdbx_description
1 polymer ?
#
loop_
_entity_poly.entity_id
_entity_poly.type
_entity_poly.pdbx_seq_one_letter_code
_entity_poly.pdbx_strand_id
1 'polypeptide(L)'
;MSKPFDMELFLSGVLAGSKATRQRHLRQARIMQAAIQQRWQRDNPWTWQLKHVRWFFTQHLKNHSDATRFYYRLTALLVWKRLGNDPLMCTIAGDSVTSSV
;
A
#
# COMPACT_ATOMS: atom_id res chain seq x y z
N MET A 1 -5.69 13.10 21.50
CA MET A 1 -5.45 11.81 20.82
C MET A 1 -6.49 11.62 19.74
N SER A 2 -6.09 11.63 18.46
CA SER A 2 -6.99 11.25 17.37
C SER A 2 -7.15 9.74 17.33
N LYS A 3 -8.32 9.25 16.93
CA LYS A 3 -8.55 7.82 16.66
C LYS A 3 -7.53 7.37 15.59
N PRO A 4 -6.82 6.23 15.77
CA PRO A 4 -5.90 5.74 14.76
C PRO A 4 -6.66 5.46 13.46
N PHE A 5 -6.02 5.73 12.31
CA PHE A 5 -6.62 5.47 11.01
C PHE A 5 -7.05 3.99 10.87
N ASP A 6 -8.28 3.77 10.40
CA ASP A 6 -8.83 2.42 10.25
C ASP A 6 -8.33 1.77 8.96
N MET A 7 -7.21 1.05 9.09
CA MET A 7 -6.58 0.32 7.99
C MET A 7 -7.47 -0.80 7.42
N GLU A 8 -8.38 -1.34 8.22
CA GLU A 8 -9.24 -2.45 7.80
C GLU A 8 -10.37 -1.95 6.92
N LEU A 9 -11.02 -0.86 7.34
CA LEU A 9 -11.99 -0.17 6.50
C LEU A 9 -11.34 0.30 5.18
N PHE A 10 -10.13 0.85 5.24
CA PHE A 10 -9.39 1.29 4.06
C PHE A 10 -9.15 0.16 3.06
N LEU A 11 -8.69 -1.02 3.51
CA LEU A 11 -8.35 -2.14 2.62
C LEU A 11 -9.54 -3.06 2.29
N SER A 12 -10.68 -2.91 2.94
CA SER A 12 -11.86 -3.80 2.77
C SER A 12 -12.24 -4.10 1.31
N GLY A 13 -12.18 -3.10 0.43
CA GLY A 13 -12.54 -3.24 -0.99
C GLY A 13 -11.48 -3.91 -1.89
N VAL A 14 -10.27 -4.13 -1.40
CA VAL A 14 -9.16 -4.72 -2.18
C VAL A 14 -8.63 -6.03 -1.59
N LEU A 15 -9.02 -6.37 -0.36
CA LEU A 15 -8.60 -7.61 0.28
C LEU A 15 -9.30 -8.82 -0.34
N ALA A 16 -8.52 -9.70 -0.95
CA ALA A 16 -9.00 -10.95 -1.53
C ALA A 16 -8.35 -12.17 -0.85
N GLY A 17 -8.86 -13.37 -1.16
CA GLY A 17 -8.34 -14.64 -0.66
C GLY A 17 -8.85 -15.04 0.73
N SER A 18 -8.17 -15.99 1.35
CA SER A 18 -8.58 -16.59 2.63
C SER A 18 -8.54 -15.60 3.80
N LYS A 19 -9.25 -15.91 4.89
CA LYS A 19 -9.24 -15.11 6.13
C LYS A 19 -7.82 -14.88 6.65
N ALA A 20 -6.98 -15.92 6.62
CA ALA A 20 -5.59 -15.84 7.06
C ALA A 20 -4.75 -14.90 6.18
N THR A 21 -4.92 -14.96 4.85
CA THR A 21 -4.24 -14.05 3.92
C THR A 21 -4.67 -12.60 4.14
N ARG A 22 -5.97 -12.34 4.29
CA ARG A 22 -6.48 -10.98 4.58
C ARG A 22 -5.92 -10.43 5.89
N GLN A 23 -5.91 -11.22 6.96
CA GLN A 23 -5.34 -10.82 8.25
C GLN A 23 -3.84 -10.52 8.18
N ARG A 24 -3.08 -11.26 7.37
CA ARG A 24 -1.66 -10.99 7.13
C ARG A 24 -1.47 -9.62 6.50
N HIS A 25 -2.21 -9.30 5.44
CA HIS A 25 -2.15 -8.00 4.79
C HIS A 25 -2.52 -6.87 5.75
N LEU A 26 -3.58 -7.04 6.54
CA LEU A 26 -3.98 -6.05 7.55
C LEU A 26 -2.88 -5.79 8.58
N ARG A 27 -2.26 -6.85 9.11
CA ARG A 27 -1.15 -6.71 10.08
C ARG A 27 0.03 -5.97 9.45
N GLN A 28 0.42 -6.33 8.23
CA GLN A 28 1.54 -5.70 7.54
C GLN A 28 1.25 -4.24 7.19
N ALA A 29 0.03 -3.91 6.75
CA ALA A 29 -0.36 -2.55 6.42
C ALA A 29 -0.36 -1.64 7.67
N ARG A 30 -0.80 -2.15 8.82
CA ARG A 30 -0.71 -1.45 10.12
C ARG A 30 0.75 -1.19 10.53
N ILE A 31 1.66 -2.13 10.27
CA ILE A 31 3.10 -1.94 10.53
C ILE A 31 3.68 -0.86 9.60
N MET A 32 3.32 -0.89 8.31
CA MET A 32 3.71 0.15 7.35
C MET A 32 3.24 1.54 7.81
N GLN A 33 1.98 1.65 8.24
CA GLN A 33 1.39 2.87 8.79
C GLN A 33 2.16 3.37 10.00
N ALA A 34 2.37 2.53 11.01
CA ALA A 34 3.08 2.94 12.21
C ALA A 34 4.50 3.43 11.89
N ALA A 35 5.24 2.73 11.03
CA ALA A 35 6.60 3.10 10.65
C ALA A 35 6.65 4.43 9.86
N ILE A 36 5.71 4.64 8.94
CA ILE A 36 5.62 5.88 8.14
C ILE A 36 5.15 7.04 9.01
N GLN A 37 4.16 6.82 9.88
CA GLN A 37 3.68 7.81 10.83
C GLN A 37 4.81 8.25 11.78
N GLN A 38 5.57 7.30 12.33
CA GLN A 38 6.68 7.60 13.23
C GLN A 38 7.73 8.51 12.57
N ARG A 39 8.00 8.31 11.27
CA ARG A 39 9.03 9.08 10.56
C ARG A 39 8.57 10.41 9.98
N TRP A 40 7.35 10.48 9.42
CA TRP A 40 6.86 11.67 8.70
C TRP A 40 5.58 12.29 9.26
N GLN A 41 5.06 11.75 10.37
CA GLN A 41 3.76 12.16 10.93
C GLN A 41 2.61 12.03 9.92
N ARG A 42 2.68 11.00 9.06
CA ARG A 42 1.65 10.67 8.06
C ARG A 42 0.93 9.39 8.44
N ASP A 43 -0.13 9.55 9.22
CA ASP A 43 -0.99 8.44 9.64
C ASP A 43 -1.90 7.95 8.50
N ASN A 44 -2.46 8.88 7.71
CA ASN A 44 -3.41 8.56 6.66
C ASN A 44 -2.72 8.01 5.39
N PRO A 45 -2.97 6.75 4.98
CA PRO A 45 -2.42 6.15 3.76
C PRO A 45 -2.74 6.90 2.47
N TRP A 46 -3.86 7.65 2.41
CA TRP A 46 -4.20 8.51 1.28
C TRP A 46 -3.14 9.59 0.99
N THR A 47 -2.34 9.95 1.99
CA THR A 47 -1.27 10.95 1.86
C THR A 47 0.10 10.35 1.54
N TRP A 48 0.18 9.03 1.38
CA TRP A 48 1.45 8.37 1.11
C TRP A 48 1.95 8.68 -0.30
N GLN A 49 3.25 8.93 -0.40
CA GLN A 49 3.96 9.12 -1.64
C GLN A 49 4.94 7.97 -1.84
N LEU A 50 5.39 7.75 -3.08
CA LEU A 50 6.36 6.71 -3.43
C LEU A 50 7.61 6.74 -2.52
N LYS A 51 8.06 7.93 -2.11
CA LYS A 51 9.21 8.09 -1.20
C LYS A 51 9.01 7.43 0.17
N HIS A 52 7.79 7.45 0.72
CA HIS A 52 7.51 6.86 2.03
C HIS A 52 7.64 5.35 1.97
N VAL A 53 7.09 4.76 0.91
CA VAL A 53 7.10 3.30 0.74
C VAL A 53 8.45 2.80 0.26
N ARG A 54 9.16 3.52 -0.64
CA ARG A 54 10.55 3.21 -0.98
C ARG A 54 11.42 3.15 0.27
N TRP A 55 11.35 4.16 1.12
CA TRP A 55 12.09 4.17 2.37
C TRP A 55 11.71 3.02 3.30
N PHE A 56 10.42 2.67 3.41
CA PHE A 56 10.01 1.52 4.23
C PHE A 56 10.72 0.23 3.76
N PHE A 57 10.80 0.00 2.45
CA PHE A 57 11.51 -1.18 1.92
C PHE A 57 13.04 -1.10 2.01
N THR A 58 13.63 0.07 1.78
CA THR A 58 15.10 0.21 1.72
C THR A 58 15.75 0.43 3.07
N GLN A 59 15.02 1.01 4.03
CA GLN A 59 15.57 1.39 5.34
C GLN A 59 14.91 0.63 6.48
N HIS A 60 13.57 0.60 6.56
CA HIS A 60 12.89 -0.10 7.67
C HIS A 60 13.03 -1.62 7.54
N LEU A 61 12.91 -2.15 6.32
CA LEU A 61 13.08 -3.57 6.03
C LEU A 61 14.49 -3.99 5.60
N LYS A 62 15.51 -3.14 5.82
CA LYS A 62 16.87 -3.37 5.30
C LYS A 62 17.49 -4.71 5.71
N ASN A 63 17.26 -5.13 6.96
CA ASN A 63 17.83 -6.34 7.55
C ASN A 63 16.83 -7.51 7.60
N HIS A 64 15.68 -7.39 6.94
CA HIS A 64 14.68 -8.45 6.89
C HIS A 64 14.94 -9.39 5.72
N SER A 65 14.55 -10.65 5.87
CA SER A 65 14.69 -11.66 4.82
C SER A 65 13.92 -11.27 3.55
N ASP A 66 14.35 -11.82 2.42
CA ASP A 66 13.66 -11.61 1.14
C ASP A 66 12.22 -12.10 1.17
N ALA A 67 11.93 -13.18 1.91
CA ALA A 67 10.57 -13.67 2.11
C ALA A 67 9.69 -12.63 2.83
N THR A 68 10.19 -12.00 3.91
CA THR A 68 9.48 -10.94 4.60
C THR A 68 9.26 -9.74 3.68
N ARG A 69 10.31 -9.30 2.99
CA ARG A 69 10.25 -8.17 2.03
C ARG A 69 9.23 -8.45 0.92
N PHE A 70 9.19 -9.68 0.41
CA PHE A 70 8.22 -10.13 -0.60
C PHE A 70 6.77 -9.98 -0.12
N TYR A 71 6.44 -10.46 1.08
CA TYR A 71 5.06 -10.33 1.58
C TYR A 71 4.67 -8.86 1.84
N TYR A 72 5.61 -8.03 2.30
CA TYR A 72 5.34 -6.59 2.40
C TYR A 72 5.10 -5.94 1.03
N ARG A 73 5.81 -6.36 -0.04
CA ARG A 73 5.55 -5.87 -1.40
C ARG A 73 4.13 -6.21 -1.85
N LEU A 74 3.65 -7.42 -1.59
CA LEU A 74 2.25 -7.79 -1.88
C LEU A 74 1.25 -6.89 -1.15
N THR A 75 1.51 -6.58 0.12
CA THR A 75 0.68 -5.64 0.88
C THR A 75 0.74 -4.21 0.32
N ALA A 76 1.92 -3.74 -0.10
CA ALA A 76 2.07 -2.42 -0.70
C ALA A 76 1.29 -2.29 -2.03
N LEU A 77 1.23 -3.35 -2.84
CA LEU A 77 0.42 -3.38 -4.06
C LEU A 77 -1.07 -3.21 -3.76
N LEU A 78 -1.59 -3.84 -2.72
CA LEU A 78 -2.99 -3.67 -2.30
C LEU A 78 -3.28 -2.22 -1.86
N VAL A 79 -2.34 -1.61 -1.13
CA VAL A 79 -2.44 -0.19 -0.76
C VAL A 79 -2.47 0.68 -2.01
N TRP A 80 -1.57 0.45 -2.99
CA TRP A 80 -1.54 1.22 -4.25
C TRP A 80 -2.82 1.06 -5.07
N LYS A 81 -3.33 -0.17 -5.18
CA LYS A 81 -4.61 -0.46 -5.83
C LYS A 81 -5.74 0.34 -5.19
N ARG A 82 -5.75 0.43 -3.85
CA ARG A 82 -6.77 1.21 -3.12
C ARG A 82 -6.63 2.72 -3.34
N LEU A 83 -5.41 3.22 -3.52
CA LEU A 83 -5.12 4.62 -3.83
C LEU A 83 -5.50 5.01 -5.27
N GLY A 84 -5.96 4.09 -6.11
CA GLY A 84 -6.23 4.34 -7.53
C GLY A 84 -4.97 4.42 -8.39
N ASN A 85 -3.80 4.17 -7.82
CA ASN A 85 -2.51 4.17 -8.51
C ASN A 85 -2.12 2.74 -8.93
N ASP A 86 -3.09 1.95 -9.40
CA ASP A 86 -2.81 0.56 -9.77
C ASP A 86 -1.72 0.54 -10.86
N PRO A 87 -0.55 -0.09 -10.61
CA PRO A 87 0.50 -0.20 -11.62
C PRO A 87 0.01 -0.89 -12.90
N LEU A 88 -1.05 -1.72 -12.79
CA LEU A 88 -1.66 -2.40 -13.92
C LEU A 88 -2.74 -1.56 -14.64
N MET A 89 -3.24 -0.49 -14.04
CA MET A 89 -4.20 0.42 -14.70
C MET A 89 -3.51 1.47 -15.58
N CYS A 90 -2.22 1.76 -15.36
CA CYS A 90 -1.45 2.65 -16.23
C CYS A 90 -1.27 2.09 -17.66
N THR A 91 -1.45 0.77 -17.86
CA THR A 91 -1.37 0.13 -19.19
C THR A 91 -2.71 0.12 -19.93
N ILE A 92 -3.84 0.37 -19.25
CA ILE A 92 -5.18 0.32 -19.87
C ILE A 92 -5.73 1.73 -20.16
N ALA A 93 -5.23 2.76 -19.47
CA ALA A 93 -5.62 4.16 -19.71
C ALA A 93 -4.85 4.85 -20.86
N GLY A 94 -4.28 4.07 -21.80
CA GLY A 94 -3.42 4.56 -22.88
C GLY A 94 -4.02 4.50 -24.29
N ASP A 95 -5.14 3.82 -24.51
CA ASP A 95 -5.74 3.70 -25.85
C ASP A 95 -7.24 3.99 -25.81
N SER A 96 -7.60 5.26 -25.96
CA SER A 96 -8.84 5.64 -26.64
C SER A 96 -8.78 7.09 -27.13
N VAL A 97 -8.53 7.21 -28.43
CA VAL A 97 -9.21 8.11 -29.37
C VAL A 97 -9.10 9.61 -29.09
N THR A 98 -8.22 10.27 -29.85
CA THR A 98 -8.64 11.47 -30.61
C THR A 98 -8.37 11.22 -32.09
N SER A 99 -9.38 10.69 -32.77
CA SER A 99 -9.62 10.95 -34.20
C SER A 99 -10.70 12.03 -34.28
N SER A 100 -10.64 12.86 -35.33
CA SER A 100 -11.46 14.04 -35.63
C SER A 100 -10.88 15.33 -35.02
N VAL A 101 -10.35 16.31 -35.77
CA VAL A 101 -10.61 16.76 -37.15
C VAL A 101 -9.32 17.32 -37.75
#